data_AF-A0A847W961-F1
#
_entry.id   AF-A0A847W961-F1
#
_cell.length_a   1.000
_cell.length_b   1.000
_cell.length_c   1.000
_cell.angle_alpha   90.00
_cell.angle_beta   90.00
_cell.angle_gamma   90.00
#
_symmetry.space_group_name_H-M   'P 1'
#
loop_
_entity.id
_entity.type
_entity.pdbx_description
1 polymer ?
#
loop_
_entity_poly.entity_id
_entity_poly.type
_entity_poly.pdbx_seq_one_letter_code
_entity_poly.pdbx_strand_id
1 'polypeptide(L)'
;MSLREGSGSTLTADISILFALAFCICVSISYFVQLSAARLQMKSGYTNGVEQLTQSYSISLVNAVNMLGWTLFFPLSTLALALLFDASPAGAACRVFCLLNSVFMFISKGAYIADKAKILMLTMYPGLGLSTIGLGVSLLAYFSHM
;
A
#
# COMPACT_ATOMS: atom_id res chain seq x y z
N MET A 1 -29.00 -4.60 0.34
CA MET A 1 -28.11 -5.56 1.04
C MET A 1 -28.13 -6.87 0.27
N SER A 2 -27.11 -7.10 -0.57
CA SER A 2 -26.84 -8.42 -1.15
C SER A 2 -25.32 -8.54 -1.26
N LEU A 3 -24.69 -8.63 -0.10
CA LEU A 3 -23.35 -9.18 0.00
C LEU A 3 -23.53 -10.66 -0.33
N ARG A 4 -23.02 -11.06 -1.49
CA ARG A 4 -22.95 -12.44 -1.99
C ARG A 4 -22.94 -13.45 -0.82
N GLU A 5 -24.09 -14.03 -0.52
CA GLU A 5 -24.27 -14.98 0.57
C GLU A 5 -23.57 -16.28 0.18
N GLY A 6 -22.33 -16.41 0.64
CA GLY A 6 -21.50 -17.57 0.45
C GLY A 6 -20.24 -17.36 1.28
N SER A 7 -19.84 -18.39 2.03
CA SER A 7 -18.65 -18.40 2.91
C SER A 7 -17.36 -17.83 2.28
N GLY A 8 -17.27 -17.75 0.94
CA GLY A 8 -16.16 -17.13 0.23
C GLY A 8 -16.12 -15.59 0.25
N SER A 9 -17.25 -14.88 0.37
CA SER A 9 -17.25 -13.40 0.41
C SER A 9 -16.74 -12.86 1.74
N THR A 10 -17.12 -13.52 2.85
CA THR A 10 -16.64 -13.20 4.21
C THR A 10 -15.16 -13.50 4.36
N LEU A 11 -14.70 -14.66 3.89
CA LEU A 11 -13.27 -15.02 3.93
C LEU A 11 -12.40 -14.01 3.15
N THR A 12 -12.87 -13.57 1.98
CA THR A 12 -12.14 -12.60 1.15
C THR A 12 -12.03 -11.23 1.85
N ALA A 13 -13.10 -10.80 2.54
CA ALA A 13 -13.09 -9.60 3.36
C ALA A 13 -12.11 -9.71 4.54
N ASP A 14 -12.11 -10.84 5.24
CA ASP A 14 -11.20 -11.07 6.36
C ASP A 14 -9.73 -11.06 5.92
N ILE A 15 -9.42 -11.69 4.77
CA ILE A 15 -8.08 -11.65 4.17
C ILE A 15 -7.68 -10.21 3.81
N SER A 16 -8.60 -9.46 3.19
CA SER A 16 -8.36 -8.05 2.83
C SER A 16 -8.02 -7.21 4.07
N ILE A 17 -8.77 -7.39 5.16
CA ILE A 17 -8.57 -6.70 6.44
C ILE A 17 -7.24 -7.10 7.08
N LEU A 18 -6.93 -8.40 7.13
CA LEU A 18 -5.69 -8.90 7.73
C LEU A 18 -4.46 -8.30 7.03
N PHE A 19 -4.45 -8.27 5.70
CA PHE A 19 -3.37 -7.66 4.95
C PHE A 19 -3.32 -6.14 5.10
N ALA A 20 -4.46 -5.46 5.20
CA ALA A 20 -4.50 -4.03 5.50
C ALA A 20 -3.89 -3.73 6.88
N LEU A 21 -4.18 -4.56 7.89
CA LEU A 21 -3.60 -4.42 9.22
C LEU A 21 -2.08 -4.66 9.21
N ALA A 22 -1.62 -5.71 8.53
CA ALA A 22 -0.19 -5.97 8.36
C ALA A 22 0.53 -4.80 7.66
N PHE A 23 -0.09 -4.22 6.64
CA PHE A 23 0.38 -3.00 5.98
C PHE A 23 0.49 -1.83 6.96
N CYS A 24 -0.59 -1.53 7.71
CA CYS A 24 -0.62 -0.44 8.68
C CYS A 24 0.50 -0.61 9.72
N ILE A 25 0.69 -1.81 10.26
CA ILE A 25 1.76 -2.08 11.23
C ILE A 25 3.13 -1.76 10.63
N CYS A 26 3.44 -2.27 9.44
CA CYS A 26 4.73 -2.06 8.78
C CYS A 26 5.02 -0.56 8.56
N VAL A 27 4.04 0.17 8.03
CA VAL A 27 4.18 1.59 7.72
C VAL A 27 4.23 2.45 8.98
N SER A 28 3.42 2.13 9.99
CA SER A 28 3.47 2.81 11.29
C SER A 28 4.81 2.66 11.99
N ILE A 29 5.42 1.46 11.96
CA ILE A 29 6.78 1.25 12.48
C ILE A 29 7.78 2.18 11.76
N SER A 30 7.74 2.21 10.43
CA SER A 30 8.67 3.03 9.65
C SER A 30 8.52 4.53 9.94
N TYR A 31 7.29 5.05 9.94
CA TYR A 31 7.05 6.47 10.21
C TYR A 31 7.31 6.85 11.66
N PHE A 32 6.99 5.98 12.62
CA PHE A 32 7.31 6.22 14.01
C PHE A 32 8.83 6.38 14.20
N VAL A 33 9.63 5.50 13.62
CA VAL A 33 11.10 5.56 13.70
C VAL A 33 11.64 6.83 13.03
N GLN A 34 11.11 7.22 11.87
CA GLN A 34 11.48 8.45 11.17
C GLN A 34 11.17 9.71 12.00
N LEU A 35 9.96 9.80 12.57
CA LEU A 35 9.51 10.97 13.31
C LEU A 35 10.15 11.11 14.69
N SER A 36 10.48 9.99 15.34
CA SER A 36 11.06 9.95 16.68
C SER A 36 12.60 9.94 16.67
N ALA A 37 13.21 8.84 16.23
CA ALA A 37 14.65 8.63 16.31
C ALA A 37 15.42 9.48 15.29
N ALA A 38 14.99 9.46 14.01
CA ALA A 38 15.74 10.14 12.95
C ALA A 38 15.73 11.65 13.14
N ARG A 39 14.55 12.22 13.39
CA ARG A 39 14.39 13.66 13.65
C ARG A 39 15.24 14.15 14.83
N LEU A 40 15.22 13.42 15.95
CA LEU A 40 15.96 13.83 17.15
C LEU A 40 17.48 13.73 16.95
N GLN A 41 17.97 12.67 16.30
CA GLN A 41 19.40 12.52 15.99
C GLN A 41 19.90 13.64 15.05
N MET A 42 19.14 13.95 13.99
CA MET A 42 19.46 15.08 13.11
C MET A 42 19.49 16.40 13.87
N LYS A 43 18.52 16.65 14.77
CA LYS A 43 18.48 17.86 15.59
C LYS A 43 19.71 17.95 16.52
N SER A 44 20.21 16.82 17.01
CA SER A 44 21.38 16.74 17.88
C SER A 44 22.73 16.75 17.12
N GLY A 45 22.72 16.89 15.79
CA GLY A 45 23.92 16.90 14.96
C GLY A 45 24.55 15.52 14.71
N TYR A 46 23.88 14.45 15.16
CA TYR A 46 24.31 13.07 14.88
C TYR A 46 23.71 12.63 13.54
N THR A 47 24.50 12.73 12.47
CA THR A 47 24.07 12.36 11.11
C THR A 47 24.50 10.96 10.68
N ASN A 48 25.52 10.38 11.32
CA ASN A 48 26.00 9.03 11.01
C ASN A 48 24.92 7.99 11.32
N GLY A 49 24.57 7.15 10.34
CA GLY A 49 23.57 6.09 10.50
C GLY A 49 22.12 6.58 10.42
N VAL A 50 21.89 7.90 10.31
CA VAL A 50 20.56 8.45 10.03
C VAL A 50 20.09 8.01 8.64
N GLU A 51 21.00 7.72 7.70
CA GLU A 51 20.61 7.14 6.41
C GLU A 51 19.81 5.85 6.60
N GLN A 52 20.09 5.04 7.63
CA GLN A 52 19.32 3.83 7.94
C GLN A 52 17.90 4.12 8.42
N LEU A 53 17.59 5.34 8.81
CA LEU A 53 16.26 5.75 9.22
C LEU A 53 15.51 6.43 8.07
N THR A 54 16.19 6.77 6.96
CA THR A 54 15.56 7.38 5.80
C THR A 54 14.81 6.36 4.96
N GLN A 55 13.61 6.73 4.49
CA GLN A 55 12.79 5.91 3.61
C GLN A 55 13.44 5.63 2.25
N SER A 56 14.43 6.44 1.85
CA SER A 56 15.07 6.32 0.54
C SER A 56 16.30 5.40 0.54
N TYR A 57 16.74 4.90 1.69
CA TYR A 57 17.93 4.06 1.79
C TYR A 57 17.57 2.57 1.73
N SER A 58 17.80 1.94 0.57
CA SER A 58 17.41 0.55 0.29
C SER A 58 18.09 -0.51 1.16
N ILE A 59 19.20 -0.18 1.82
CA ILE A 59 19.94 -1.11 2.69
C ILE A 59 19.40 -1.07 4.14
N SER A 60 18.53 -0.12 4.46
CA SER A 60 17.91 -0.03 5.79
C SER A 60 16.92 -1.17 6.03
N LEU A 61 17.02 -1.81 7.20
CA LEU A 61 15.98 -2.70 7.72
C LEU A 61 14.62 -2.00 7.85
N VAL A 62 14.62 -0.73 8.30
CA VAL A 62 13.41 0.08 8.47
C VAL A 62 12.76 0.37 7.12
N ASN A 63 13.56 0.62 6.08
CA ASN A 63 13.04 0.76 4.73
C ASN A 63 12.53 -0.58 4.17
N ALA A 64 13.22 -1.69 4.42
CA ALA A 64 12.76 -3.01 4.01
C ALA A 64 11.39 -3.37 4.62
N VAL A 65 11.17 -3.05 5.91
CA VAL A 65 9.85 -3.20 6.57
C VAL A 65 8.80 -2.32 5.90
N ASN A 66 9.13 -1.06 5.60
CA ASN A 66 8.22 -0.16 4.90
C ASN A 66 7.86 -0.70 3.49
N MET A 67 8.85 -1.15 2.73
CA MET A 67 8.66 -1.73 1.40
C MET A 67 7.86 -3.03 1.47
N LEU A 68 8.00 -3.83 2.52
CA LEU A 68 7.15 -5.01 2.74
C LEU A 68 5.68 -4.60 2.88
N GLY A 69 5.40 -3.55 3.65
CA GLY A 69 4.06 -2.97 3.75
C GLY A 69 3.51 -2.58 2.37
N TRP A 70 4.19 -1.66 1.69
CA TRP A 70 3.71 -1.08 0.44
C TRP A 70 3.66 -2.06 -0.73
N THR A 71 4.61 -2.98 -0.84
CA THR A 71 4.82 -3.80 -2.04
C THR A 71 4.37 -5.26 -1.91
N LEU A 72 3.94 -5.68 -0.71
CA LEU A 72 3.36 -7.00 -0.48
C LEU A 72 2.00 -6.93 0.20
N PHE A 73 1.91 -6.35 1.40
CA PHE A 73 0.66 -6.41 2.16
C PHE A 73 -0.42 -5.51 1.57
N PHE A 74 -0.08 -4.29 1.18
CA PHE A 74 -1.03 -3.39 0.54
C PHE A 74 -1.60 -3.93 -0.79
N PRO A 75 -0.79 -4.42 -1.76
CA PRO A 75 -1.33 -4.99 -2.99
C PRO A 75 -2.18 -6.24 -2.74
N LEU A 76 -1.82 -7.12 -1.80
CA LEU A 76 -2.64 -8.29 -1.46
C LEU A 76 -3.98 -7.89 -0.85
N SER A 77 -3.99 -6.86 0.01
CA SER A 77 -5.21 -6.29 0.55
C SER A 77 -6.11 -5.75 -0.56
N THR A 78 -5.56 -4.90 -1.44
CA THR A 78 -6.36 -4.33 -2.55
C THR A 78 -6.80 -5.39 -3.56
N LEU A 79 -6.00 -6.43 -3.79
CA LEU A 79 -6.37 -7.53 -4.68
C LEU A 79 -7.58 -8.31 -4.13
N ALA A 80 -7.58 -8.62 -2.83
CA ALA A 80 -8.72 -9.25 -2.17
C ALA A 80 -9.95 -8.33 -2.17
N LEU A 81 -9.76 -7.03 -1.87
CA LEU A 81 -10.83 -6.03 -1.88
C LEU A 81 -11.50 -5.91 -3.27
N ALA A 82 -10.73 -6.02 -4.36
CA ALA A 82 -11.26 -5.97 -5.72
C ALA A 82 -12.33 -7.04 -5.99
N LEU A 83 -12.26 -8.19 -5.32
CA LEU A 83 -13.20 -9.29 -5.51
C LEU A 83 -14.54 -9.06 -4.79
N LEU A 84 -14.63 -8.06 -3.91
CA LEU A 84 -15.81 -7.78 -3.08
C LEU A 84 -16.79 -6.79 -3.71
N PHE A 85 -16.31 -5.89 -4.57
CA PHE A 85 -17.20 -4.95 -5.26
C PHE A 85 -18.14 -5.68 -6.20
N ASP A 86 -19.29 -5.08 -6.54
CA ASP A 86 -20.26 -5.60 -7.50
C ASP A 86 -19.96 -5.15 -8.95
N ALA A 87 -20.89 -5.43 -9.87
CA ALA A 87 -20.77 -5.07 -11.28
C ALA A 87 -21.34 -3.68 -11.63
N SER A 88 -21.73 -2.87 -10.65
CA SER A 88 -22.15 -1.48 -10.89
C SER A 88 -20.99 -0.66 -11.48
N PRO A 89 -21.25 0.45 -12.19
CA PRO A 89 -20.18 1.30 -12.74
C PRO A 89 -19.18 1.77 -11.68
N ALA A 90 -19.66 2.17 -10.50
CA ALA A 90 -18.80 2.57 -9.39
C ALA A 90 -18.05 1.38 -8.77
N GLY A 91 -18.70 0.23 -8.61
CA GLY A 91 -18.06 -1.00 -8.15
C GLY A 91 -16.94 -1.45 -9.09
N ALA A 92 -17.20 -1.43 -10.40
CA ALA A 92 -16.22 -1.75 -11.44
C ALA A 92 -15.02 -0.78 -11.40
N ALA A 93 -15.25 0.52 -11.19
CA ALA A 93 -14.17 1.50 -11.01
C ALA A 93 -13.30 1.17 -9.78
N CYS A 94 -13.91 0.86 -8.63
CA CYS A 94 -13.18 0.41 -7.45
C CYS A 94 -12.33 -0.83 -7.74
N ARG A 95 -12.88 -1.84 -8.44
CA ARG A 95 -12.12 -3.03 -8.84
C ARG A 95 -10.91 -2.67 -9.68
N VAL A 96 -11.08 -1.82 -10.70
CA VAL A 96 -9.99 -1.42 -11.59
C VAL A 96 -8.86 -0.75 -10.82
N PHE A 97 -9.18 0.22 -9.95
CA PHE A 97 -8.14 0.91 -9.19
C PHE A 97 -7.48 0.03 -8.11
N CYS A 98 -8.22 -0.88 -7.49
CA CYS A 98 -7.63 -1.90 -6.61
C CYS A 98 -6.65 -2.82 -7.37
N LEU A 99 -7.00 -3.25 -8.59
CA LEU A 99 -6.13 -4.07 -9.43
C LEU A 99 -4.92 -3.30 -9.92
N LEU A 100 -5.09 -2.04 -10.36
CA LEU A 100 -4.00 -1.17 -10.77
C LEU A 100 -3.01 -0.94 -9.62
N ASN A 101 -3.50 -0.67 -8.41
CA ASN A 101 -2.66 -0.57 -7.22
C ASN A 101 -1.84 -1.85 -7.02
N SER A 102 -2.51 -3.01 -7.11
CA SER A 102 -1.88 -4.31 -6.92
C SER A 102 -0.75 -4.54 -7.94
N VAL A 103 -1.01 -4.24 -9.21
CA VAL A 103 -0.02 -4.35 -10.30
C VAL A 103 1.16 -3.41 -10.08
N PHE A 104 0.92 -2.13 -9.81
CA PHE A 104 2.00 -1.16 -9.60
C PHE A 104 2.89 -1.56 -8.43
N MET A 105 2.30 -1.96 -7.31
CA MET A 105 3.06 -2.32 -6.10
C MET A 105 3.84 -3.63 -6.26
N PHE A 106 3.32 -4.61 -6.99
CA PHE A 106 4.12 -5.80 -7.33
C PHE A 106 5.25 -5.50 -8.32
N ILE A 107 5.05 -4.59 -9.28
CA ILE A 107 6.15 -4.10 -10.13
C ILE A 107 7.18 -3.35 -9.28
N SER A 108 6.74 -2.50 -8.34
CA SER A 108 7.62 -1.81 -7.39
C SER A 108 8.44 -2.80 -6.58
N LYS A 109 7.83 -3.90 -6.10
CA LYS A 109 8.56 -4.99 -5.42
C LYS A 109 9.69 -5.55 -6.28
N GLY A 110 9.37 -5.91 -7.54
CA GLY A 110 10.35 -6.45 -8.48
C GLY A 110 11.47 -5.44 -8.78
N ALA A 111 11.11 -4.18 -8.98
CA ALA A 111 12.06 -3.10 -9.22
C ALA A 111 12.94 -2.81 -7.99
N TYR A 112 12.40 -2.92 -6.78
CA TYR A 112 13.14 -2.77 -5.53
C TYR A 112 14.19 -3.88 -5.37
N ILE A 113 13.80 -5.14 -5.59
CA ILE A 113 14.72 -6.29 -5.50
C ILE A 113 15.80 -6.23 -6.60
N ALA A 114 15.45 -5.79 -7.80
CA ALA A 114 16.36 -5.70 -8.94
C ALA A 114 17.14 -4.36 -9.01
N ASP A 115 17.04 -3.52 -7.97
CA ASP A 115 17.66 -2.19 -7.88
C ASP A 115 17.42 -1.30 -9.11
N LYS A 116 16.18 -1.33 -9.64
CA LYS A 116 15.75 -0.53 -10.79
C LYS A 116 15.04 0.74 -10.31
N ALA A 117 15.83 1.69 -9.80
CA ALA A 117 15.35 2.94 -9.20
C ALA A 117 14.31 3.69 -10.06
N LYS A 118 14.50 3.78 -11.39
CA LYS A 118 13.56 4.49 -12.28
C LYS A 118 12.16 3.84 -12.32
N ILE A 119 12.11 2.51 -12.40
CA ILE A 119 10.85 1.76 -12.41
C ILE A 119 10.19 1.85 -11.04
N LEU A 120 10.98 1.69 -9.97
CA LEU A 120 10.53 1.86 -8.60
C LEU A 120 9.90 3.24 -8.40
N MET A 121 10.59 4.32 -8.78
CA MET A 121 10.06 5.69 -8.65
C MET A 121 8.76 5.87 -9.43
N LEU A 122 8.70 5.41 -10.68
CA LEU A 122 7.51 5.57 -11.51
C LEU A 122 6.30 4.81 -10.94
N THR A 123 6.51 3.59 -10.45
CA THR A 123 5.42 2.75 -9.95
C THR A 123 5.01 3.12 -8.52
N MET A 124 5.96 3.49 -7.68
CA MET A 124 5.75 3.81 -6.26
C MET A 124 5.18 5.22 -6.04
N TYR A 125 5.49 6.20 -6.90
CA TYR A 125 5.01 7.58 -6.72
C TYR A 125 3.77 7.85 -7.58
N PRO A 126 3.86 8.09 -8.91
CA PRO A 126 2.66 8.38 -9.69
C PRO A 126 1.76 7.15 -9.87
N GLY A 127 2.31 5.93 -9.98
CA GLY A 127 1.50 4.70 -10.07
C GLY A 127 0.62 4.49 -8.83
N LEU A 128 1.24 4.48 -7.65
CA LEU A 128 0.53 4.43 -6.36
C LEU A 128 -0.45 5.59 -6.22
N GLY A 129 -0.01 6.83 -6.44
CA GLY A 129 -0.84 8.02 -6.26
C GLY A 129 -2.08 7.99 -7.14
N LEU A 130 -1.93 7.66 -8.42
CA LEU A 130 -3.05 7.55 -9.35
C LEU A 130 -4.03 6.46 -8.93
N SER A 131 -3.51 5.28 -8.55
CA SER A 131 -4.36 4.16 -8.15
C SER A 131 -5.11 4.39 -6.84
N THR A 132 -4.46 5.01 -5.84
CA THR A 132 -5.06 5.26 -4.52
C THR A 132 -6.04 6.41 -4.55
N ILE A 133 -5.75 7.50 -5.26
CA ILE A 133 -6.70 8.61 -5.47
C ILE A 133 -7.91 8.11 -6.27
N GLY A 134 -7.67 7.38 -7.36
CA GLY A 134 -8.74 6.80 -8.17
C GLY A 134 -9.63 5.85 -7.36
N LEU A 135 -9.04 5.00 -6.51
CA LEU A 135 -9.79 4.15 -5.59
C LEU A 135 -10.62 4.99 -4.60
N GLY A 136 -10.04 6.02 -4.00
CA GLY A 136 -10.75 6.90 -3.06
C GLY A 136 -11.96 7.58 -3.69
N VAL A 137 -11.81 8.16 -4.88
CA VAL A 137 -12.93 8.77 -5.64
C VAL A 137 -13.99 7.73 -6.01
N SER A 138 -13.57 6.54 -6.43
CA SER A 138 -14.49 5.47 -6.80
C SER A 138 -15.27 4.95 -5.59
N LEU A 139 -14.64 4.83 -4.42
CA LEU A 139 -15.29 4.46 -3.17
C LEU A 139 -16.35 5.48 -2.75
N LEU A 140 -16.02 6.77 -2.86
CA LEU A 140 -16.98 7.84 -2.58
C LEU A 140 -18.21 7.73 -3.48
N ALA A 141 -18.00 7.54 -4.79
CA ALA A 141 -19.09 7.34 -5.74
C ALA A 141 -19.89 6.04 -5.46
N TYR A 142 -19.21 4.96 -5.08
CA TYR A 142 -19.84 3.68 -4.78
C TYR A 142 -20.80 3.80 -3.58
N PHE A 143 -20.35 4.43 -2.50
CA PHE A 143 -21.18 4.60 -1.30
C PHE A 143 -22.21 5.73 -1.42
N SER A 144 -22.04 6.71 -2.31
CA SER A 144 -23.05 7.76 -2.53
C SER A 144 -24.28 7.27 -3.31
N HIS A 145 -24.18 6.13 -3.97
CA HIS A 145 -25.24 5.56 -4.80
C HIS A 145 -25.87 4.28 -4.22
N MET A 146 -25.45 3.87 -3.01
CA MET A 146 -26.06 2.78 -2.21
C MET A 146 -27.13 3.33 -1.27
#